data_AF-A0A5J4VHL6-F1
#
_entry.id   AF-A0A5J4VHL6-F1
#
_cell.length_a   1.000
_cell.length_b   1.000
_cell.length_c   1.000
_cell.angle_alpha   90.00
_cell.angle_beta   90.00
_cell.angle_gamma   90.00
#
_symmetry.space_group_name_H-M   'P 1'
#
loop_
_entity.id
_entity.type
_entity.pdbx_description
1 polymer ?
#
loop_
_entity_poly.entity_id
_entity_poly.type
_entity_poly.pdbx_seq_one_letter_code
_entity_poly.pdbx_strand_id
1 'polypeptide(L)'
;MDNSQLLIPIIYIQDSNSLLELNSVIFSGIKLSPSTEAKGIIHINYDNSQLIASNCIFSNIQIQSKGGNAIRILNNGPQPIISNIKECQFNNISSIGDSNGRGGSAIYMENKHGSKVIIEESCQFYECIIEKGNGGAIYIEIDFTSQFEFKISDALIQECQTKSDTTKDLPPTGYGGGIFLTGNGEYDPSTKRLDLKGMKIYNNSADKSGQSLYVAMTQLAEWCRIGNAGEYVKGNYSDRFSLFEDIEGISVNLTTFNTLSLESIQQKQSVLQYYWAEISNLTKISATLNKSNTNQPLQINLEDDELALPILIEGDPQIFQSASFGMKDISWIDYDNKLYGILASNDKRIFTGIDGKEDQAYPLEIIIEKDDDGKTTHFPWWIILIIVLSSTILLIILLICCICFCWRKTAEHRHK
;
A
#
# COMPACT_ATOMS: atom_id res chain seq x y z
N MET A 1 16.63 -44.76 10.78
CA MET A 1 16.05 -43.55 11.40
C MET A 1 14.75 -43.97 12.05
N ASP A 2 14.47 -43.46 13.25
CA ASP A 2 13.25 -43.80 13.98
C ASP A 2 12.02 -43.22 13.26
N ASN A 3 11.05 -44.10 12.96
CA ASN A 3 9.77 -43.75 12.35
C ASN A 3 8.66 -43.62 13.39
N SER A 4 8.99 -43.70 14.68
CA SER A 4 8.03 -43.52 15.76
C SER A 4 7.38 -42.14 15.67
N GLN A 5 6.06 -42.11 15.89
CA GLN A 5 5.25 -40.90 15.92
C GLN A 5 4.48 -40.86 17.24
N LEU A 6 4.43 -39.69 17.86
CA LEU A 6 3.52 -39.45 18.97
C LEU A 6 2.10 -39.30 18.41
N LEU A 7 1.12 -39.90 19.09
CA LEU A 7 -0.30 -39.75 18.76
C LEU A 7 -1.03 -38.79 19.69
N ILE A 8 -0.38 -38.40 20.80
CA ILE A 8 -0.92 -37.54 21.84
C ILE A 8 0.06 -36.39 22.13
N PRO A 9 -0.43 -35.27 22.69
CA PRO A 9 0.41 -34.18 23.17
C PRO A 9 1.46 -34.66 24.18
N ILE A 10 2.59 -33.95 24.24
CA ILE A 10 3.57 -34.14 25.31
C ILE A 10 3.04 -33.54 26.61
N ILE A 11 2.40 -32.36 26.51
CA ILE A 11 1.74 -31.71 27.62
C ILE A 11 0.29 -31.43 27.25
N TYR A 12 -0.64 -31.91 28.07
CA TYR A 12 -2.08 -31.71 27.90
C TYR A 12 -2.67 -31.11 29.18
N ILE A 13 -3.20 -29.90 29.10
CA ILE A 13 -3.92 -29.24 30.20
C ILE A 13 -5.41 -29.45 29.99
N GLN A 14 -6.01 -30.25 30.89
CA GLN A 14 -7.38 -30.75 30.78
C GLN A 14 -8.35 -30.21 31.84
N ASP A 15 -7.89 -29.37 32.77
CA ASP A 15 -8.69 -28.82 33.85
C ASP A 15 -8.43 -27.32 34.00
N SER A 16 -9.45 -26.57 34.43
CA SER A 16 -9.34 -25.13 34.69
C SER A 16 -8.51 -24.82 35.94
N ASN A 17 -8.10 -23.56 36.11
CA ASN A 17 -7.20 -23.11 37.19
C ASN A 17 -5.78 -23.73 37.13
N SER A 18 -5.36 -24.16 35.93
CA SER A 18 -4.06 -24.78 35.73
C SER A 18 -3.00 -23.73 35.39
N LEU A 19 -1.83 -23.80 36.03
CA LEU A 19 -0.63 -23.06 35.64
C LEU A 19 0.38 -24.02 35.02
N LEU A 20 0.75 -23.76 33.77
CA LEU A 20 1.89 -24.38 33.11
C LEU A 20 3.03 -23.36 32.99
N GLU A 21 4.08 -23.57 33.76
CA GLU A 21 5.31 -22.78 33.69
C GLU A 21 6.44 -23.63 33.10
N LEU A 22 7.03 -23.14 32.01
CA LEU A 22 8.15 -23.75 31.31
C LEU A 22 9.30 -22.76 31.27
N ASN A 23 10.44 -23.14 31.85
CA ASN A 23 11.64 -22.33 31.85
C ASN A 23 12.79 -23.15 31.24
N SER A 24 13.38 -22.66 30.16
CA SER A 24 14.55 -23.27 29.51
C SER A 24 14.33 -24.72 29.05
N VAL A 25 13.10 -25.03 28.61
CA VAL A 25 12.72 -26.38 28.15
C VAL A 25 12.91 -26.51 26.63
N ILE A 26 13.48 -27.63 26.19
CA ILE A 26 13.71 -27.92 24.77
C ILE A 26 12.80 -29.06 24.30
N PHE A 27 11.98 -28.78 23.30
CA PHE A 27 11.19 -29.73 22.53
C PHE A 27 11.82 -29.87 21.14
N SER A 28 12.49 -30.99 20.86
CA SER A 28 13.22 -31.17 19.60
C SER A 28 13.06 -32.55 18.96
N GLY A 29 13.02 -32.59 17.62
CA GLY A 29 13.02 -33.83 16.85
C GLY A 29 11.72 -34.63 16.97
N ILE A 30 10.59 -33.95 17.12
CA ILE A 30 9.30 -34.56 17.42
C ILE A 30 8.49 -34.75 16.14
N LYS A 31 7.95 -35.96 15.94
CA LYS A 31 6.90 -36.25 14.97
C LYS A 31 5.58 -36.48 15.71
N LEU A 32 4.61 -35.59 15.56
CA LEU A 32 3.26 -35.73 16.11
C LEU A 32 2.28 -36.06 14.97
N SER A 33 1.41 -37.04 15.16
CA SER A 33 0.41 -37.46 14.18
C SER A 33 -0.91 -37.75 14.89
N PRO A 34 -1.67 -36.71 15.26
CA PRO A 34 -2.92 -36.89 16.00
C PRO A 34 -3.92 -37.70 15.18
N SER A 35 -4.60 -38.65 15.81
CA SER A 35 -5.46 -39.62 15.09
C SER A 35 -6.89 -39.13 14.89
N THR A 36 -7.46 -38.41 15.85
CA THR A 36 -8.87 -38.02 15.88
C THR A 36 -9.10 -36.56 15.53
N GLU A 37 -8.34 -35.65 16.12
CA GLU A 37 -8.50 -34.20 16.01
C GLU A 37 -7.16 -33.46 16.07
N ALA A 38 -7.16 -32.18 15.71
CA ALA A 38 -5.96 -31.35 15.78
C ALA A 38 -5.45 -31.22 17.22
N LYS A 39 -4.17 -31.54 17.44
CA LYS A 39 -3.52 -31.47 18.76
C LYS A 39 -2.20 -30.71 18.69
N GLY A 40 -1.79 -30.16 19.83
CA GLY A 40 -0.50 -29.49 19.95
C GLY A 40 0.56 -30.38 20.60
N ILE A 41 1.84 -30.01 20.53
CA ILE A 41 2.86 -30.59 21.42
C ILE A 41 2.53 -30.22 22.86
N ILE A 42 2.26 -28.93 23.07
CA ILE A 42 1.58 -28.38 24.24
C ILE A 42 0.16 -28.07 23.82
N HIS A 43 -0.81 -28.64 24.53
CA HIS A 43 -2.22 -28.46 24.22
C HIS A 43 -2.98 -28.03 25.47
N ILE A 44 -3.54 -26.83 25.42
CA ILE A 44 -4.35 -26.23 26.49
C ILE A 44 -5.78 -26.15 25.97
N ASN A 45 -6.72 -26.82 26.65
CA ASN A 45 -8.10 -26.97 26.16
C ASN A 45 -9.17 -26.44 27.13
N TYR A 46 -8.75 -25.88 28.27
CA TYR A 46 -9.64 -25.44 29.34
C TYR A 46 -9.37 -24.00 29.76
N ASP A 47 -10.44 -23.30 30.10
CA ASP A 47 -10.46 -21.91 30.53
C ASP A 47 -9.81 -21.71 31.90
N ASN A 48 -9.58 -20.45 32.28
CA ASN A 48 -8.88 -20.08 33.52
C ASN A 48 -7.51 -20.76 33.67
N SER A 49 -6.84 -21.05 32.55
CA SER A 49 -5.50 -21.62 32.52
C SER A 49 -4.47 -20.54 32.24
N GLN A 50 -3.24 -20.74 32.73
CA GLN A 50 -2.12 -19.86 32.49
C GLN A 50 -0.95 -20.64 31.88
N LEU A 51 -0.36 -20.08 30.82
CA LEU A 51 0.89 -20.53 30.23
C LEU A 51 1.95 -19.45 30.44
N ILE A 52 3.08 -19.83 31.02
CA ILE A 52 4.29 -19.01 31.07
C ILE A 52 5.38 -19.84 30.42
N ALA A 53 5.85 -19.42 29.25
CA ALA A 53 6.98 -20.03 28.58
C ALA A 53 8.12 -19.02 28.51
N SER A 54 9.29 -19.38 29.03
CA SER A 54 10.48 -18.52 29.06
C SER A 54 11.71 -19.30 28.62
N ASN A 55 12.51 -18.74 27.72
CA ASN A 55 13.73 -19.37 27.19
C ASN A 55 13.53 -20.79 26.61
N CYS A 56 12.32 -21.12 26.14
CA CYS A 56 12.03 -22.45 25.61
C CYS A 56 12.38 -22.54 24.12
N ILE A 57 12.79 -23.72 23.68
CA ILE A 57 13.13 -23.98 22.27
C ILE A 57 12.23 -25.10 21.73
N PHE A 58 11.53 -24.81 20.65
CA PHE A 58 10.75 -25.75 19.86
C PHE A 58 11.45 -25.89 18.51
N SER A 59 11.99 -27.07 18.20
CA SER A 59 12.84 -27.22 17.01
C SER A 59 12.64 -28.55 16.27
N ASN A 60 12.68 -28.53 14.94
CA ASN A 60 12.59 -29.75 14.13
C ASN A 60 11.34 -30.57 14.47
N ILE A 61 10.17 -29.92 14.45
CA ILE A 61 8.89 -30.53 14.81
C ILE A 61 8.07 -30.71 13.55
N GLN A 62 7.53 -31.92 13.35
CA GLN A 62 6.67 -32.25 12.22
C GLN A 62 5.32 -32.78 12.73
N ILE A 63 4.23 -32.11 12.34
CA ILE A 63 2.87 -32.45 12.78
C ILE A 63 2.02 -32.84 11.57
N GLN A 64 1.48 -34.06 11.55
CA GLN A 64 0.81 -34.65 10.38
C GLN A 64 -0.66 -35.03 10.67
N SER A 65 -1.36 -35.53 9.65
CA SER A 65 -2.70 -36.16 9.71
C SER A 65 -3.90 -35.25 9.92
N LYS A 66 -4.13 -34.75 11.14
CA LYS A 66 -5.35 -33.99 11.52
C LYS A 66 -5.10 -32.51 11.81
N GLY A 67 -3.89 -32.08 11.47
CA GLY A 67 -3.35 -30.78 11.81
C GLY A 67 -2.89 -30.66 13.26
N GLY A 68 -2.42 -29.46 13.62
CA GLY A 68 -1.86 -29.21 14.94
C GLY A 68 -0.78 -28.14 14.95
N ASN A 69 -0.20 -27.92 16.12
CA ASN A 69 0.66 -26.76 16.42
C ASN A 69 1.74 -27.15 17.43
N ALA A 70 2.83 -26.39 17.55
CA ALA A 70 3.73 -26.59 18.69
C ALA A 70 2.99 -26.27 20.00
N ILE A 71 2.32 -25.12 20.04
CA ILE A 71 1.45 -24.69 21.13
C ILE A 71 0.05 -24.48 20.57
N ARG A 72 -0.92 -25.22 21.10
CA ARG A 72 -2.33 -25.12 20.73
C ARG A 72 -3.15 -24.70 21.95
N ILE A 73 -3.77 -23.52 21.87
CA ILE A 73 -4.60 -22.96 22.94
C ILE A 73 -6.04 -22.86 22.44
N LEU A 74 -6.92 -23.64 23.05
CA LEU A 74 -8.36 -23.67 22.80
C LEU A 74 -9.08 -23.22 24.08
N ASN A 75 -9.78 -22.10 24.02
CA ASN A 75 -10.58 -21.63 25.14
C ASN A 75 -12.05 -22.07 24.98
N ASN A 76 -12.38 -23.23 25.57
CA ASN A 76 -13.74 -23.80 25.50
C ASN A 76 -14.67 -23.37 26.65
N GLY A 77 -14.18 -22.61 27.64
CA GLY A 77 -14.94 -22.22 28.81
C GLY A 77 -15.07 -20.70 28.97
N PRO A 78 -15.94 -20.22 29.87
CA PRO A 78 -16.28 -18.80 29.98
C PRO A 78 -15.19 -17.91 30.60
N GLN A 79 -14.09 -18.46 31.11
CA GLN A 79 -12.99 -17.71 31.73
C GLN A 79 -11.82 -17.46 30.75
N PRO A 80 -10.98 -16.44 31.00
CA PRO A 80 -9.83 -16.17 30.13
C PRO A 80 -8.72 -17.22 30.30
N ILE A 81 -7.96 -17.45 29.23
CA ILE A 81 -6.64 -18.09 29.26
C ILE A 81 -5.57 -16.99 29.12
N ILE A 82 -4.56 -17.01 29.98
CA ILE A 82 -3.45 -16.04 29.94
C ILE A 82 -2.19 -16.76 29.49
N SER A 83 -1.57 -16.33 28.38
CA SER A 83 -0.28 -16.88 27.95
C SER A 83 0.75 -15.79 27.77
N ASN A 84 1.89 -15.95 28.44
CA ASN A 84 3.06 -15.10 28.29
C ASN A 84 4.20 -15.96 27.71
N ILE A 85 4.72 -15.56 26.56
CA ILE A 85 5.77 -16.27 25.84
C ILE A 85 6.94 -15.29 25.68
N LYS A 86 8.06 -15.62 26.33
CA LYS A 86 9.24 -14.76 26.49
C LYS A 86 10.49 -15.48 26.04
N GLU A 87 11.37 -14.84 25.28
CA GLU A 87 12.67 -15.40 24.85
C GLU A 87 12.57 -16.82 24.24
N CYS A 88 11.42 -17.17 23.65
CA CYS A 88 11.18 -18.50 23.09
C CYS A 88 11.55 -18.57 21.62
N GLN A 89 12.05 -19.72 21.18
CA GLN A 89 12.41 -19.97 19.79
C GLN A 89 11.55 -21.09 19.20
N PHE A 90 11.00 -20.86 18.02
CA PHE A 90 10.21 -21.80 17.23
C PHE A 90 10.88 -21.95 15.87
N ASN A 91 11.66 -23.02 15.69
CA ASN A 91 12.56 -23.18 14.56
C ASN A 91 12.24 -24.45 13.77
N ASN A 92 12.05 -24.35 12.45
CA ASN A 92 11.79 -25.50 11.58
C ASN A 92 10.62 -26.37 12.11
N ILE A 93 9.43 -25.77 12.12
CA ILE A 93 8.19 -26.42 12.56
C ILE A 93 7.28 -26.52 11.35
N SER A 94 6.81 -27.72 11.05
CA SER A 94 5.85 -27.94 9.96
C SER A 94 4.58 -28.59 10.48
N SER A 95 3.44 -28.09 10.02
CA SER A 95 2.16 -28.76 10.26
C SER A 95 1.22 -28.67 9.07
N ILE A 96 0.12 -29.42 9.15
CA ILE A 96 -0.98 -29.36 8.19
C ILE A 96 -2.12 -28.57 8.84
N GLY A 97 -2.80 -27.71 8.09
CA GLY A 97 -4.00 -27.01 8.55
C GLY A 97 -5.12 -27.99 8.86
N ASP A 98 -6.02 -27.61 9.76
CA ASP A 98 -7.17 -28.44 10.06
C ASP A 98 -8.28 -28.30 9.00
N SER A 99 -9.38 -29.05 9.17
CA SER A 99 -10.50 -29.05 8.21
C SER A 99 -11.12 -27.66 7.99
N ASN A 100 -10.94 -26.74 8.95
CA ASN A 100 -11.46 -25.38 8.92
C ASN A 100 -10.41 -24.37 8.40
N GLY A 101 -9.31 -24.82 7.80
CA GLY A 101 -8.27 -23.96 7.24
C GLY A 101 -7.43 -23.23 8.29
N ARG A 102 -7.52 -23.65 9.56
CA ARG A 102 -6.77 -23.05 10.66
C ARG A 102 -5.35 -23.63 10.68
N GLY A 103 -4.36 -22.75 10.75
CA GLY A 103 -2.94 -23.12 10.72
C GLY A 103 -2.19 -22.71 11.99
N GLY A 104 -1.08 -21.99 11.82
CA GLY A 104 -0.19 -21.54 12.89
C GLY A 104 0.74 -22.64 13.37
N SER A 105 1.67 -23.11 12.53
CA SER A 105 2.46 -24.32 12.84
C SER A 105 3.18 -24.24 14.20
N ALA A 106 3.63 -23.05 14.60
CA ALA A 106 4.11 -22.79 15.95
C ALA A 106 2.95 -22.58 16.93
N ILE A 107 2.15 -21.54 16.74
CA ILE A 107 1.09 -21.15 17.70
C ILE A 107 -0.25 -21.07 17.00
N TYR A 108 -1.21 -21.84 17.49
CA TYR A 108 -2.63 -21.58 17.29
C TYR A 108 -3.25 -21.11 18.58
N MET A 109 -4.03 -20.03 18.51
CA MET A 109 -4.77 -19.54 19.64
C MET A 109 -6.19 -19.10 19.31
N GLU A 110 -7.13 -19.58 20.12
CA GLU A 110 -8.50 -19.09 20.20
C GLU A 110 -8.62 -18.10 21.37
N ASN A 111 -8.51 -16.80 21.06
CA ASN A 111 -8.53 -15.71 22.00
C ASN A 111 -9.98 -15.26 22.32
N LYS A 112 -10.67 -16.08 23.10
CA LYS A 112 -12.06 -15.85 23.53
C LYS A 112 -12.17 -15.50 25.01
N HIS A 113 -13.30 -14.94 25.42
CA HIS A 113 -13.64 -14.70 26.83
C HIS A 113 -12.62 -13.82 27.59
N GLY A 114 -12.03 -12.83 26.91
CA GLY A 114 -11.05 -11.93 27.52
C GLY A 114 -9.67 -12.56 27.73
N SER A 115 -9.38 -13.66 27.04
CA SER A 115 -8.04 -14.27 27.02
C SER A 115 -6.96 -13.26 26.61
N LYS A 116 -5.72 -13.57 27.00
CA LYS A 116 -4.57 -12.70 26.80
C LYS A 116 -3.39 -13.48 26.28
N VAL A 117 -2.77 -13.01 25.20
CA VAL A 117 -1.50 -13.53 24.72
C VAL A 117 -0.52 -12.42 24.48
N ILE A 118 0.62 -12.54 25.13
CA ILE A 118 1.73 -11.61 25.00
C ILE A 118 2.96 -12.41 24.56
N ILE A 119 3.52 -12.01 23.43
CA ILE A 119 4.78 -12.52 22.88
C ILE A 119 5.78 -11.38 22.98
N GLU A 120 6.84 -11.58 23.74
CA GLU A 120 7.78 -10.50 24.08
C GLU A 120 9.18 -11.02 24.36
N GLU A 121 10.09 -10.09 24.68
CA GLU A 121 11.47 -10.38 25.06
C GLU A 121 12.16 -11.26 23.99
N SER A 122 12.30 -10.74 22.77
CA SER A 122 13.08 -11.33 21.68
C SER A 122 12.69 -12.78 21.31
N CYS A 123 11.39 -13.09 21.26
CA CYS A 123 10.93 -14.37 20.71
C CYS A 123 11.29 -14.51 19.22
N GLN A 124 11.47 -15.75 18.75
CA GLN A 124 11.80 -16.04 17.35
C GLN A 124 10.89 -17.12 16.76
N PHE A 125 10.41 -16.87 15.55
CA PHE A 125 9.71 -17.83 14.70
C PHE A 125 10.46 -17.90 13.37
N TYR A 126 11.06 -19.05 13.12
CA TYR A 126 11.93 -19.30 11.98
C TYR A 126 11.51 -20.57 11.25
N GLU A 127 11.34 -20.50 9.93
CA GLU A 127 10.97 -21.66 9.10
C GLU A 127 9.73 -22.41 9.65
N CYS A 128 8.72 -21.66 10.06
CA CYS A 128 7.44 -22.21 10.48
C CYS A 128 6.52 -22.33 9.25
N ILE A 129 6.15 -23.56 8.90
CA ILE A 129 5.51 -23.89 7.63
C ILE A 129 4.14 -24.54 7.88
N ILE A 130 3.11 -23.99 7.27
CA ILE A 130 1.78 -24.62 7.24
C ILE A 130 1.41 -25.06 5.82
N GLU A 131 1.00 -26.32 5.69
CA GLU A 131 0.38 -26.86 4.48
C GLU A 131 -1.14 -26.84 4.64
N LYS A 132 -1.91 -26.46 3.62
CA LYS A 132 -3.39 -26.52 3.64
C LYS A 132 -4.05 -25.69 4.77
N GLY A 133 -3.42 -24.60 5.17
CA GLY A 133 -3.90 -23.74 6.27
C GLY A 133 -3.59 -22.26 6.02
N ASN A 134 -3.68 -21.46 7.08
CA ASN A 134 -3.34 -20.04 7.10
C ASN A 134 -2.41 -19.73 8.28
N GLY A 135 -1.57 -18.70 8.16
CA GLY A 135 -0.63 -18.31 9.22
C GLY A 135 0.50 -19.33 9.37
N GLY A 136 1.66 -19.08 8.76
CA GLY A 136 2.77 -20.05 8.80
C GLY A 136 3.27 -20.31 10.21
N ALA A 137 3.59 -19.25 10.95
CA ALA A 137 3.97 -19.33 12.36
C ALA A 137 2.77 -19.25 13.30
N ILE A 138 1.95 -18.21 13.15
CA ILE A 138 0.89 -17.86 14.11
C ILE A 138 -0.45 -17.78 13.39
N TYR A 139 -1.42 -18.52 13.92
CA TYR A 139 -2.84 -18.33 13.59
C TYR A 139 -3.57 -17.92 14.87
N ILE A 140 -4.25 -16.77 14.83
CA ILE A 140 -5.02 -16.30 15.97
C ILE A 140 -6.46 -15.98 15.56
N GLU A 141 -7.40 -16.56 16.29
CA GLU A 141 -8.83 -16.29 16.20
C GLU A 141 -9.27 -15.49 17.44
N ILE A 142 -9.74 -14.27 17.26
CA ILE A 142 -10.10 -13.35 18.35
C ILE A 142 -11.63 -13.19 18.44
N ASP A 143 -12.16 -13.22 19.66
CA ASP A 143 -13.48 -12.65 19.95
C ASP A 143 -13.32 -11.17 20.33
N PHE A 144 -13.56 -10.31 19.34
CA PHE A 144 -13.41 -8.86 19.47
C PHE A 144 -14.47 -8.22 20.38
N THR A 145 -15.53 -8.94 20.75
CA THR A 145 -16.54 -8.44 21.71
C THR A 145 -16.06 -8.50 23.16
N SER A 146 -15.03 -9.32 23.43
CA SER A 146 -14.48 -9.55 24.76
C SER A 146 -13.33 -8.59 25.09
N GLN A 147 -12.93 -8.54 26.37
CA GLN A 147 -11.75 -7.77 26.79
C GLN A 147 -10.43 -8.51 26.52
N PHE A 148 -10.25 -8.99 25.29
CA PHE A 148 -9.07 -9.75 24.88
C PHE A 148 -7.78 -8.92 24.96
N GLU A 149 -6.64 -9.58 24.89
CA GLU A 149 -5.35 -8.92 24.61
C GLU A 149 -4.52 -9.81 23.69
N PHE A 150 -3.99 -9.24 22.61
CA PHE A 150 -3.00 -9.89 21.77
C PHE A 150 -1.90 -8.90 21.43
N LYS A 151 -0.69 -9.16 21.93
CA LYS A 151 0.45 -8.27 21.77
C LYS A 151 1.70 -9.02 21.34
N ILE A 152 2.38 -8.45 20.34
CA ILE A 152 3.75 -8.82 19.99
C ILE A 152 4.64 -7.61 20.28
N SER A 153 5.27 -7.61 21.45
CA SER A 153 6.06 -6.49 21.95
C SER A 153 7.52 -6.55 21.50
N ASP A 154 8.05 -7.76 21.25
CA ASP A 154 9.36 -7.99 20.67
C ASP A 154 9.45 -9.43 20.16
N ALA A 155 9.39 -9.60 18.84
CA ALA A 155 9.58 -10.90 18.21
C ALA A 155 10.10 -10.77 16.78
N LEU A 156 10.86 -11.77 16.33
CA LEU A 156 11.29 -11.95 14.96
C LEU A 156 10.50 -13.09 14.31
N ILE A 157 9.85 -12.83 13.17
CA ILE A 157 9.10 -13.81 12.38
C ILE A 157 9.64 -13.78 10.95
N GLN A 158 10.40 -14.80 10.57
CA GLN A 158 11.08 -14.81 9.28
C GLN A 158 11.08 -16.20 8.63
N GLU A 159 11.11 -16.23 7.30
CA GLU A 159 11.17 -17.46 6.50
C GLU A 159 10.02 -18.44 6.78
N CYS A 160 8.91 -17.94 7.32
CA CYS A 160 7.69 -18.71 7.54
C CYS A 160 6.87 -18.77 6.25
N GLN A 161 6.16 -19.89 6.06
CA GLN A 161 5.48 -20.16 4.80
C GLN A 161 4.07 -20.71 5.01
N THR A 162 3.15 -20.27 4.14
CA THR A 162 1.78 -20.78 4.09
C THR A 162 1.45 -21.27 2.70
N LYS A 163 1.12 -22.56 2.61
CA LYS A 163 0.70 -23.22 1.35
C LYS A 163 -0.78 -23.53 1.36
N SER A 164 -1.43 -23.23 0.25
CA SER A 164 -2.87 -23.38 0.04
C SER A 164 -3.27 -24.85 -0.15
N ASP A 165 -4.49 -25.19 0.24
CA ASP A 165 -5.08 -26.49 -0.08
C ASP A 165 -5.63 -26.46 -1.51
N THR A 166 -4.92 -27.11 -2.43
CA THR A 166 -5.36 -27.20 -3.83
C THR A 166 -6.47 -28.23 -4.06
N THR A 167 -6.89 -28.96 -3.00
CA THR A 167 -7.93 -30.01 -3.10
C THR A 167 -9.34 -29.50 -2.81
N LYS A 168 -9.48 -28.28 -2.26
CA LYS A 168 -10.77 -27.65 -1.94
C LYS A 168 -10.61 -26.13 -1.90
N ASP A 169 -11.68 -25.40 -2.24
CA ASP A 169 -11.66 -23.93 -2.21
C ASP A 169 -12.10 -23.35 -0.86
N LEU A 170 -12.93 -24.08 -0.11
CA LEU A 170 -13.51 -23.61 1.15
C LEU A 170 -13.14 -24.52 2.34
N PRO A 171 -12.85 -23.94 3.52
CA PRO A 171 -12.59 -22.51 3.71
C PRO A 171 -11.28 -22.08 3.01
N PRO A 172 -11.11 -20.77 2.72
CA PRO A 172 -9.92 -20.27 2.04
C PRO A 172 -8.63 -20.55 2.84
N THR A 173 -7.58 -20.94 2.12
CA THR A 173 -6.25 -21.24 2.69
C THR A 173 -5.14 -20.59 1.84
N GLY A 174 -3.93 -20.48 2.39
CA GLY A 174 -2.80 -19.86 1.69
C GLY A 174 -2.55 -18.39 2.02
N TYR A 175 -3.11 -17.87 3.12
CA TYR A 175 -2.99 -16.47 3.53
C TYR A 175 -2.11 -16.30 4.77
N GLY A 176 -1.32 -15.23 4.82
CA GLY A 176 -0.49 -14.87 5.98
C GLY A 176 0.71 -15.80 6.14
N GLY A 177 1.84 -15.51 5.48
CA GLY A 177 3.00 -16.41 5.53
C GLY A 177 3.65 -16.51 6.91
N GLY A 178 3.64 -15.42 7.68
CA GLY A 178 4.02 -15.42 9.10
C GLY A 178 2.80 -15.53 10.02
N ILE A 179 1.87 -14.58 9.88
CA ILE A 179 0.72 -14.43 10.77
C ILE A 179 -0.58 -14.39 9.96
N PHE A 180 -1.58 -15.13 10.41
CA PHE A 180 -2.97 -14.93 10.02
C PHE A 180 -3.79 -14.55 11.25
N LEU A 181 -4.37 -13.34 11.23
CA LEU A 181 -5.22 -12.81 12.28
C LEU A 181 -6.66 -12.72 11.81
N THR A 182 -7.58 -13.28 12.57
CA THR A 182 -9.00 -13.24 12.25
C THR A 182 -9.86 -13.17 13.51
N GLY A 183 -11.15 -12.90 13.35
CA GLY A 183 -12.07 -12.95 14.47
C GLY A 183 -13.51 -12.60 14.12
N ASN A 184 -14.36 -12.64 15.14
CA ASN A 184 -15.74 -12.17 15.09
C ASN A 184 -15.95 -11.04 16.11
N GLY A 185 -17.01 -10.24 15.92
CA GLY A 185 -17.28 -9.07 16.74
C GLY A 185 -16.70 -7.78 16.17
N GLU A 186 -16.93 -6.68 16.87
CA GLU A 186 -16.44 -5.36 16.51
C GLU A 186 -15.36 -4.94 17.49
N TYR A 187 -14.13 -4.78 17.00
CA TYR A 187 -13.02 -4.32 17.81
C TYR A 187 -13.09 -2.81 18.01
N ASP A 188 -12.89 -2.34 19.24
CA ASP A 188 -12.63 -0.94 19.55
C ASP A 188 -11.11 -0.67 19.58
N PRO A 189 -10.52 -0.02 18.55
CA PRO A 189 -9.10 0.23 18.49
C PRO A 189 -8.58 1.17 19.57
N SER A 190 -9.44 1.99 20.18
CA SER A 190 -9.05 2.92 21.26
C SER A 190 -8.54 2.17 22.50
N THR A 191 -8.92 0.90 22.66
CA THR A 191 -8.47 0.03 23.75
C THR A 191 -7.01 -0.40 23.63
N LYS A 192 -6.42 -0.35 22.42
CA LYS A 192 -5.04 -0.75 22.13
C LYS A 192 -4.69 -2.18 22.60
N ARG A 193 -5.69 -3.06 22.59
CA ARG A 193 -5.57 -4.47 23.01
C ARG A 193 -4.95 -5.36 21.94
N LEU A 194 -5.00 -4.93 20.69
CA LEU A 194 -4.33 -5.54 19.56
C LEU A 194 -3.13 -4.68 19.14
N ASP A 195 -1.92 -5.15 19.43
CA ASP A 195 -0.67 -4.38 19.23
C ASP A 195 0.45 -5.27 18.68
N LEU A 196 0.81 -5.06 17.42
CA LEU A 196 1.89 -5.79 16.73
C LEU A 196 3.14 -4.92 16.53
N LYS A 197 3.24 -3.74 17.15
CA LYS A 197 4.29 -2.75 16.85
C LYS A 197 5.72 -3.27 17.08
N GLY A 198 5.88 -4.22 17.98
CA GLY A 198 7.18 -4.76 18.38
C GLY A 198 7.70 -5.88 17.48
N MET A 199 6.92 -6.33 16.50
CA MET A 199 7.35 -7.42 15.63
C MET A 199 8.31 -6.94 14.54
N LYS A 200 9.28 -7.78 14.23
CA LYS A 200 10.06 -7.76 12.98
C LYS A 200 9.61 -8.94 12.15
N ILE A 201 9.10 -8.67 10.95
CA ILE A 201 8.52 -9.66 10.05
C ILE A 201 9.03 -9.41 8.63
N TYR A 202 9.70 -10.41 8.03
CA TYR A 202 10.26 -10.31 6.68
C TYR A 202 10.62 -11.68 6.11
N ASN A 203 10.79 -11.76 4.79
CA ASN A 203 11.12 -12.99 4.05
C ASN A 203 10.13 -14.15 4.29
N ASN A 204 8.89 -13.85 4.63
CA ASN A 204 7.82 -14.84 4.72
C ASN A 204 7.14 -14.96 3.35
N SER A 205 6.44 -16.07 3.11
CA SER A 205 5.70 -16.26 1.85
C SER A 205 4.33 -16.90 2.06
N ALA A 206 3.36 -16.47 1.28
CA ALA A 206 2.01 -17.05 1.27
C ALA A 206 1.57 -17.32 -0.16
N ASP A 207 0.98 -18.49 -0.42
CA ASP A 207 0.50 -18.89 -1.76
C ASP A 207 -0.53 -17.91 -2.36
N LYS A 208 -1.29 -17.20 -1.53
CA LYS A 208 -2.37 -16.30 -1.97
C LYS A 208 -2.06 -14.83 -1.73
N SER A 209 -1.96 -14.40 -0.47
CA SER A 209 -1.89 -12.97 -0.12
C SER A 209 -1.43 -12.78 1.32
N GLY A 210 -0.87 -11.61 1.61
CA GLY A 210 -0.23 -11.31 2.89
C GLY A 210 0.99 -12.20 3.09
N GLN A 211 2.07 -11.92 2.33
CA GLN A 211 3.31 -12.70 2.37
C GLN A 211 3.83 -12.82 3.80
N SER A 212 3.67 -11.76 4.61
CA SER A 212 4.01 -11.75 6.03
C SER A 212 2.78 -11.77 6.94
N LEU A 213 1.88 -10.81 6.80
CA LEU A 213 0.68 -10.67 7.62
C LEU A 213 -0.57 -10.65 6.73
N TYR A 214 -1.56 -11.47 7.09
CA TYR A 214 -2.90 -11.34 6.55
C TYR A 214 -3.94 -11.20 7.65
N VAL A 215 -4.87 -10.26 7.49
CA VAL A 215 -5.87 -9.93 8.51
C VAL A 215 -7.30 -10.01 7.95
N ALA A 216 -8.19 -10.73 8.63
CA ALA A 216 -9.62 -10.77 8.33
C ALA A 216 -10.44 -10.33 9.55
N MET A 217 -10.85 -9.06 9.58
CA MET A 217 -11.72 -8.52 10.64
C MET A 217 -12.60 -7.39 10.12
N THR A 218 -13.71 -7.10 10.80
CA THR A 218 -14.64 -6.03 10.39
C THR A 218 -14.01 -4.64 10.52
N GLN A 219 -13.38 -4.35 11.68
CA GLN A 219 -12.79 -3.03 11.97
C GLN A 219 -11.33 -2.90 11.52
N LEU A 220 -11.00 -3.46 10.36
CA LEU A 220 -9.64 -3.52 9.84
C LEU A 220 -9.08 -2.11 9.57
N ALA A 221 -9.86 -1.27 8.89
CA ALA A 221 -9.43 0.07 8.52
C ALA A 221 -9.25 0.97 9.76
N GLU A 222 -10.15 0.87 10.74
CA GLU A 222 -10.09 1.61 12.00
C GLU A 222 -8.88 1.19 12.83
N TRP A 223 -8.57 -0.11 12.89
CA TRP A 223 -7.37 -0.59 13.57
C TRP A 223 -6.09 -0.13 12.85
N CYS A 224 -6.08 -0.11 11.51
CA CYS A 224 -4.94 0.41 10.75
C CYS A 224 -4.73 1.93 10.91
N ARG A 225 -5.80 2.69 11.15
CA ARG A 225 -5.75 4.15 11.33
C ARG A 225 -5.41 4.61 12.74
N ILE A 226 -5.55 3.75 13.74
CA ILE A 226 -5.31 4.15 15.13
C ILE A 226 -3.81 4.42 15.38
N GLY A 227 -3.52 5.44 16.19
CA GLY A 227 -2.14 5.86 16.45
C GLY A 227 -1.55 6.65 15.29
N ASN A 228 -0.25 6.53 15.11
CA ASN A 228 0.49 7.24 14.05
C ASN A 228 0.90 6.28 12.94
N ALA A 229 0.45 6.54 11.71
CA ALA A 229 0.91 5.83 10.50
C ALA A 229 0.99 4.30 10.65
N GLY A 230 -0.12 3.66 11.06
CA GLY A 230 -0.20 2.20 11.19
C GLY A 230 0.60 1.56 12.33
N GLU A 231 1.02 2.33 13.36
CA GLU A 231 1.97 1.86 14.39
C GLU A 231 1.61 0.51 15.05
N TYR A 232 0.33 0.22 15.29
CA TYR A 232 -0.10 -1.03 15.94
C TYR A 232 -0.17 -2.23 14.99
N VAL A 233 -0.02 -2.02 13.69
CA VAL A 233 -0.14 -3.06 12.65
C VAL A 233 1.20 -3.38 12.02
N LYS A 234 1.99 -2.35 11.71
CA LYS A 234 3.05 -2.43 10.70
C LYS A 234 4.31 -3.16 11.15
N GLY A 235 4.60 -3.23 12.45
CA GLY A 235 5.88 -3.73 12.95
C GLY A 235 7.07 -2.99 12.31
N ASN A 236 7.95 -3.71 11.61
CA ASN A 236 9.07 -3.17 10.84
C ASN A 236 8.76 -2.87 9.37
N TYR A 237 7.51 -2.93 8.92
CA TYR A 237 7.12 -2.57 7.56
C TYR A 237 7.50 -1.12 7.25
N SER A 238 8.13 -0.91 6.10
CA SER A 238 8.53 0.40 5.61
C SER A 238 7.60 0.87 4.51
N ASP A 239 6.94 2.01 4.74
CA ASP A 239 6.10 2.67 3.74
C ASP A 239 6.86 2.98 2.45
N ARG A 240 8.19 2.99 2.45
CA ARG A 240 9.03 3.25 1.27
C ARG A 240 9.63 1.99 0.63
N PHE A 241 9.95 0.97 1.43
CA PHE A 241 10.82 -0.13 0.99
C PHE A 241 10.16 -1.51 1.03
N SER A 242 9.12 -1.70 1.83
CA SER A 242 8.43 -2.99 1.92
C SER A 242 7.46 -3.18 0.75
N LEU A 243 7.23 -4.43 0.35
CA LEU A 243 6.30 -4.74 -0.73
C LEU A 243 4.86 -4.58 -0.25
N PHE A 244 3.93 -4.22 -1.13
CA PHE A 244 2.53 -4.06 -0.71
C PHE A 244 1.92 -5.40 -0.27
N GLU A 245 2.34 -6.47 -0.93
CA GLU A 245 1.94 -7.85 -0.70
C GLU A 245 2.42 -8.41 0.64
N ASP A 246 3.36 -7.75 1.33
CA ASP A 246 3.82 -8.18 2.65
C ASP A 246 2.69 -8.15 3.68
N ILE A 247 1.85 -7.13 3.63
CA ILE A 247 0.77 -6.92 4.60
C ILE A 247 -0.54 -6.57 3.89
N GLU A 248 -1.48 -7.51 3.94
CA GLU A 248 -2.78 -7.38 3.27
C GLU A 248 -3.89 -7.80 4.24
N GLY A 249 -5.13 -7.45 3.91
CA GLY A 249 -6.26 -7.90 4.69
C GLY A 249 -7.59 -7.58 4.05
N ILE A 250 -8.66 -8.05 4.69
CA ILE A 250 -10.02 -7.92 4.21
C ILE A 250 -10.96 -7.54 5.36
N SER A 251 -11.84 -6.58 5.09
CA SER A 251 -12.77 -6.02 6.08
C SER A 251 -14.00 -6.91 6.29
N VAL A 252 -13.80 -8.18 6.68
CA VAL A 252 -14.88 -9.13 6.97
C VAL A 252 -14.56 -9.96 8.21
N ASN A 253 -15.58 -10.43 8.93
CA ASN A 253 -15.37 -11.36 10.05
C ASN A 253 -14.99 -12.78 9.57
N LEU A 254 -14.52 -13.61 10.50
CA LEU A 254 -14.14 -15.01 10.28
C LEU A 254 -15.24 -15.82 9.58
N THR A 255 -16.47 -15.71 10.07
CA THR A 255 -17.60 -16.48 9.52
C THR A 255 -17.81 -16.18 8.04
N THR A 256 -17.71 -14.90 7.66
CA THR A 256 -17.81 -14.45 6.29
C THR A 256 -16.60 -14.92 5.47
N PHE A 257 -15.38 -14.66 5.96
CA PHE A 257 -14.14 -15.05 5.29
C PHE A 257 -14.13 -16.52 4.90
N ASN A 258 -14.55 -17.41 5.81
CA ASN A 258 -14.59 -18.86 5.58
C ASN A 258 -15.55 -19.33 4.48
N THR A 259 -16.40 -18.43 3.96
CA THR A 259 -17.37 -18.72 2.90
C THR A 259 -17.09 -18.01 1.59
N LEU A 260 -16.10 -17.11 1.55
CA LEU A 260 -15.77 -16.34 0.35
C LEU A 260 -14.99 -17.18 -0.65
N SER A 261 -15.31 -17.01 -1.94
CA SER A 261 -14.48 -17.52 -3.04
C SER A 261 -13.17 -16.72 -3.16
N LEU A 262 -12.16 -17.31 -3.81
CA LEU A 262 -10.91 -16.62 -4.12
C LEU A 262 -11.13 -15.30 -4.87
N GLU A 263 -11.99 -15.30 -5.89
CA GLU A 263 -12.34 -14.09 -6.64
C GLU A 263 -12.97 -13.01 -5.75
N SER A 264 -13.86 -13.40 -4.84
CA SER A 264 -14.50 -12.46 -3.89
C SER A 264 -13.48 -11.87 -2.92
N ILE A 265 -12.48 -12.65 -2.51
CA ILE A 265 -11.40 -12.17 -1.64
C ILE A 265 -10.53 -11.19 -2.42
N GLN A 266 -10.08 -11.55 -3.63
CA GLN A 266 -9.25 -10.69 -4.48
C GLN A 266 -9.91 -9.34 -4.80
N GLN A 267 -11.24 -9.30 -4.92
CA GLN A 267 -11.99 -8.06 -5.16
C GLN A 267 -12.17 -7.19 -3.90
N LYS A 268 -12.09 -7.78 -2.70
CA LYS A 268 -12.43 -7.10 -1.43
C LYS A 268 -11.24 -6.87 -0.51
N GLN A 269 -10.17 -7.64 -0.67
CA GLN A 269 -8.94 -7.44 0.09
C GLN A 269 -8.28 -6.13 -0.30
N SER A 270 -7.42 -5.63 0.57
CA SER A 270 -6.67 -4.41 0.35
C SER A 270 -5.30 -4.53 1.00
N VAL A 271 -4.34 -3.85 0.40
CA VAL A 271 -3.04 -3.59 1.00
C VAL A 271 -3.25 -2.70 2.21
N LEU A 272 -2.68 -3.06 3.36
CA LEU A 272 -2.99 -2.36 4.60
C LEU A 272 -2.45 -0.91 4.62
N GLN A 273 -1.37 -0.63 3.88
CA GLN A 273 -0.79 0.72 3.78
C GLN A 273 -1.80 1.79 3.33
N TYR A 274 -2.77 1.45 2.48
CA TYR A 274 -3.80 2.40 2.06
C TYR A 274 -4.63 2.97 3.21
N TYR A 275 -4.69 2.30 4.36
CA TYR A 275 -5.46 2.78 5.50
C TYR A 275 -4.76 3.85 6.32
N TRP A 276 -3.42 3.95 6.26
CA TRP A 276 -2.66 4.99 6.97
C TRP A 276 -1.83 5.90 6.06
N ALA A 277 -1.76 5.62 4.77
CA ALA A 277 -1.13 6.52 3.81
C ALA A 277 -1.92 7.83 3.68
N GLU A 278 -1.20 8.94 3.60
CA GLU A 278 -1.80 10.23 3.28
C GLU A 278 -2.06 10.31 1.77
N ILE A 279 -3.31 10.10 1.36
CA ILE A 279 -3.69 10.08 -0.04
C ILE A 279 -3.90 11.51 -0.57
N SER A 280 -3.17 11.88 -1.62
CA SER A 280 -3.37 13.13 -2.35
C SER A 280 -4.69 13.10 -3.13
N ASN A 281 -5.50 14.16 -3.02
CA ASN A 281 -6.71 14.32 -3.84
C ASN A 281 -6.57 15.55 -4.73
N LEU A 282 -6.47 15.33 -6.03
CA LEU A 282 -6.39 16.40 -7.02
C LEU A 282 -7.79 16.88 -7.37
N THR A 283 -8.08 18.15 -7.07
CA THR A 283 -9.40 18.76 -7.28
C THR A 283 -9.42 19.76 -8.44
N LYS A 284 -8.26 20.37 -8.75
CA LYS A 284 -8.07 21.25 -9.91
C LYS A 284 -6.60 21.28 -10.30
N ILE A 285 -6.32 21.17 -11.60
CA ILE A 285 -5.00 21.36 -12.19
C ILE A 285 -5.16 22.09 -13.51
N SER A 286 -4.41 23.18 -13.68
CA SER A 286 -4.34 23.94 -14.94
C SER A 286 -2.89 24.29 -15.27
N ALA A 287 -2.50 24.11 -16.53
CA ALA A 287 -1.24 24.58 -17.09
C ALA A 287 -1.50 25.81 -17.97
N THR A 288 -0.75 26.89 -17.74
CA THR A 288 -0.78 28.07 -18.60
C THR A 288 0.44 28.07 -19.50
N LEU A 289 0.23 28.09 -20.82
CA LEU A 289 1.27 28.13 -21.83
C LEU A 289 1.36 29.54 -22.40
N ASN A 290 2.47 30.22 -22.11
CA ASN A 290 2.75 31.55 -22.65
C ASN A 290 3.50 31.39 -23.97
N LYS A 291 2.82 31.69 -25.07
CA LYS A 291 3.43 31.71 -26.40
C LYS A 291 3.89 33.15 -26.67
N SER A 292 5.08 33.52 -26.17
CA SER A 292 5.63 34.85 -26.40
C SER A 292 6.28 34.95 -27.79
N ASN A 293 5.98 36.03 -28.52
CA ASN A 293 6.61 36.34 -29.82
C ASN A 293 7.98 37.02 -29.67
N THR A 294 8.48 37.21 -28.44
CA THR A 294 9.81 37.76 -28.19
C THR A 294 10.86 36.65 -28.15
N ASN A 295 11.89 36.77 -29.00
CA ASN A 295 13.11 35.94 -29.03
C ASN A 295 14.00 36.12 -27.77
N GLN A 296 13.42 36.31 -26.59
CA GLN A 296 14.15 36.24 -25.33
C GLN A 296 13.67 35.00 -24.56
N PRO A 297 14.57 34.03 -24.29
CA PRO A 297 14.18 32.86 -23.54
C PRO A 297 13.77 33.28 -22.12
N LEU A 298 12.57 32.87 -21.71
CA LEU A 298 12.18 32.88 -20.31
C LEU A 298 13.22 32.04 -19.55
N GLN A 299 14.05 32.68 -18.74
CA GLN A 299 15.06 32.00 -17.95
C GLN A 299 14.41 31.36 -16.72
N ILE A 300 14.33 30.04 -16.71
CA ILE A 300 14.29 29.25 -15.49
C ILE A 300 15.47 28.28 -15.56
N ASN A 301 16.45 28.53 -14.69
CA ASN A 301 17.57 27.61 -14.47
C ASN A 301 17.08 26.47 -13.58
N LEU A 302 17.09 25.25 -14.13
CA LEU A 302 17.31 24.04 -13.36
C LEU A 302 18.73 23.61 -13.72
N GLU A 303 19.71 24.02 -12.93
CA GLU A 303 21.09 23.53 -13.04
C GLU A 303 21.29 22.36 -12.07
N ASP A 304 21.56 21.22 -12.70
CA ASP A 304 22.28 20.01 -12.32
C ASP A 304 21.70 18.90 -11.39
N ASP A 305 21.68 17.73 -12.04
CA ASP A 305 22.09 16.37 -11.63
C ASP A 305 21.39 15.59 -10.50
N GLU A 306 20.99 14.37 -10.90
CA GLU A 306 20.71 13.13 -10.15
C GLU A 306 19.74 13.10 -8.97
N LEU A 307 19.15 14.20 -8.51
CA LEU A 307 18.09 14.13 -7.52
C LEU A 307 16.94 15.04 -7.91
N ALA A 308 15.82 14.44 -8.35
CA ALA A 308 14.53 15.12 -8.46
C ALA A 308 14.16 15.69 -7.08
N LEU A 309 14.55 16.94 -6.82
CA LEU A 309 14.11 17.69 -5.65
C LEU A 309 12.58 17.81 -5.76
N PRO A 310 11.83 17.38 -4.73
CA PRO A 310 10.38 17.47 -4.75
C PRO A 310 9.93 18.93 -4.89
N ILE A 311 8.79 19.14 -5.57
CA ILE A 311 8.08 20.42 -5.50
C ILE A 311 7.68 20.59 -4.04
N LEU A 312 8.37 21.46 -3.32
CA LEU A 312 8.05 21.78 -1.93
C LEU A 312 6.84 22.71 -1.93
N ILE A 313 5.69 22.21 -1.48
CA ILE A 313 4.51 23.03 -1.25
C ILE A 313 4.50 23.39 0.23
N GLU A 314 4.86 24.63 0.56
CA GLU A 314 4.78 25.14 1.93
C GLU A 314 3.33 25.54 2.26
N GLY A 315 2.69 24.81 3.17
CA GLY A 315 1.33 25.11 3.62
C GLY A 315 0.77 24.04 4.55
N ASP A 316 -0.35 24.36 5.21
CA ASP A 316 -1.12 23.37 5.99
C ASP A 316 -1.75 22.36 5.00
N PRO A 317 -1.48 21.04 5.12
CA PRO A 317 -2.02 20.01 4.21
C PRO A 317 -3.56 19.88 4.29
N GLN A 318 -4.22 20.48 5.28
CA GLN A 318 -5.68 20.45 5.42
C GLN A 318 -6.41 21.53 4.61
N ILE A 319 -5.70 22.50 4.02
CA ILE A 319 -6.30 23.55 3.18
C ILE A 319 -5.93 23.35 1.70
N PHE A 320 -6.70 23.97 0.79
CA PHE A 320 -6.37 23.97 -0.63
C PHE A 320 -4.97 24.54 -0.85
N GLN A 321 -4.07 23.72 -1.38
CA GLN A 321 -2.73 24.14 -1.76
C GLN A 321 -2.63 24.32 -3.27
N SER A 322 -1.84 25.31 -3.69
CA SER A 322 -1.50 25.53 -5.10
C SER A 322 -0.01 25.31 -5.30
N ALA A 323 0.33 24.40 -6.20
CA ALA A 323 1.69 24.18 -6.66
C ALA A 323 1.82 24.68 -8.09
N SER A 324 2.90 25.38 -8.41
CA SER A 324 3.23 25.83 -9.77
C SER A 324 4.63 25.36 -10.14
N PHE A 325 4.78 24.84 -11.35
CA PHE A 325 6.08 24.46 -11.90
C PHE A 325 6.20 24.97 -13.33
N GLY A 326 7.39 25.42 -13.70
CA GLY A 326 7.71 25.89 -15.05
C GLY A 326 8.57 24.88 -15.80
N MET A 327 8.36 24.74 -17.10
CA MET A 327 9.17 23.89 -17.97
C MET A 327 9.75 24.70 -19.13
N LYS A 328 11.04 24.47 -19.44
CA LYS A 328 11.77 25.21 -20.48
C LYS A 328 11.45 24.74 -21.90
N ASP A 329 11.15 23.45 -22.06
CA ASP A 329 10.75 22.85 -23.33
C ASP A 329 9.41 22.12 -23.15
N ILE A 330 8.44 22.51 -23.96
CA ILE A 330 7.10 21.94 -24.01
C ILE A 330 6.81 21.27 -25.36
N SER A 331 7.81 21.12 -26.23
CA SER A 331 7.64 20.51 -27.56
C SER A 331 7.15 19.06 -27.53
N TRP A 332 7.29 18.39 -26.37
CA TRP A 332 6.78 17.05 -26.10
C TRP A 332 5.27 17.01 -25.78
N ILE A 333 4.63 18.16 -25.48
CA ILE A 333 3.19 18.24 -25.18
C ILE A 333 2.39 18.55 -26.46
N ASP A 334 1.78 17.51 -27.04
CA ASP A 334 0.90 17.60 -28.22
C ASP A 334 -0.52 17.91 -27.77
N TYR A 335 -0.71 19.11 -27.21
CA TYR A 335 -1.97 19.54 -26.60
C TYR A 335 -3.13 19.66 -27.62
N ASP A 336 -2.82 19.75 -28.92
CA ASP A 336 -3.83 19.83 -29.99
C ASP A 336 -4.46 18.47 -30.30
N ASN A 337 -3.73 17.36 -30.07
CA ASN A 337 -4.18 16.01 -30.45
C ASN A 337 -4.25 15.01 -29.28
N LYS A 338 -3.72 15.35 -28.10
CA LYS A 338 -3.65 14.45 -26.94
C LYS A 338 -4.22 15.08 -25.68
N LEU A 339 -4.94 14.25 -24.92
CA LEU A 339 -5.37 14.55 -23.56
C LEU A 339 -4.28 14.12 -22.59
N TYR A 340 -3.92 15.01 -21.68
CA TYR A 340 -2.96 14.76 -20.61
C TYR A 340 -3.69 14.72 -19.27
N GLY A 341 -3.18 13.90 -18.35
CA GLY A 341 -3.67 13.83 -16.98
C GLY A 341 -2.50 13.80 -16.00
N ILE A 342 -2.76 14.25 -14.76
CA ILE A 342 -1.76 14.29 -13.70
C ILE A 342 -2.18 13.37 -12.56
N LEU A 343 -1.20 12.69 -11.99
CA LEU A 343 -1.29 11.96 -10.73
C LEU A 343 -0.37 12.65 -9.71
N ALA A 344 -0.76 12.62 -8.45
CA ALA A 344 0.03 13.09 -7.32
C ALA A 344 0.35 11.92 -6.39
N SER A 345 1.48 12.01 -5.69
CA SER A 345 1.87 11.01 -4.70
C SER A 345 2.64 11.69 -3.58
N ASN A 346 2.23 11.44 -2.34
CA ASN A 346 2.91 11.93 -1.14
C ASN A 346 4.07 11.00 -0.72
N ASP A 347 4.01 9.73 -1.10
CA ASP A 347 4.95 8.68 -0.68
C ASP A 347 5.81 8.12 -1.84
N LYS A 348 5.59 8.63 -3.07
CA LYS A 348 6.20 8.16 -4.34
C LYS A 348 5.86 6.70 -4.70
N ARG A 349 4.83 6.12 -4.07
CA ARG A 349 4.38 4.75 -4.34
C ARG A 349 2.93 4.71 -4.76
N ILE A 350 2.07 5.42 -4.06
CA ILE A 350 0.63 5.48 -4.32
C ILE A 350 0.38 6.75 -5.12
N PHE A 351 0.01 6.59 -6.40
CA PHE A 351 -0.23 7.69 -7.32
C PHE A 351 -1.73 7.85 -7.57
N THR A 352 -2.28 9.00 -7.16
CA THR A 352 -3.72 9.26 -7.15
C THR A 352 -4.07 10.53 -7.90
N GLY A 353 -5.28 10.58 -8.47
CA GLY A 353 -5.78 11.74 -9.21
C GLY A 353 -7.17 12.16 -8.74
N ILE A 354 -8.17 11.98 -9.61
CA ILE A 354 -9.56 12.37 -9.38
C ILE A 354 -10.09 11.66 -8.13
N ASP A 355 -10.67 12.43 -7.21
CA ASP A 355 -11.22 11.96 -5.93
C ASP A 355 -10.18 11.20 -5.06
N GLY A 356 -8.88 11.35 -5.32
CA GLY A 356 -7.84 10.57 -4.65
C GLY A 356 -7.80 9.09 -5.06
N LYS A 357 -8.39 8.72 -6.21
CA LYS A 357 -8.35 7.34 -6.72
C LYS A 357 -7.04 7.05 -7.44
N GLU A 358 -6.53 5.85 -7.21
CA GLU A 358 -5.31 5.34 -7.86
C GLU A 358 -5.51 5.19 -9.37
N ASP A 359 -4.47 5.54 -10.14
CA ASP A 359 -4.43 5.49 -11.61
C ASP A 359 -5.55 6.26 -12.35
N GLN A 360 -6.37 7.03 -11.64
CA GLN A 360 -7.40 7.89 -12.22
C GLN A 360 -6.86 9.32 -12.36
N ALA A 361 -6.02 9.54 -13.37
CA ALA A 361 -5.38 10.83 -13.59
C ALA A 361 -6.39 11.99 -13.69
N TYR A 362 -6.11 13.09 -13.00
CA TYR A 362 -6.91 14.31 -13.12
C TYR A 362 -6.62 14.98 -14.47
N PRO A 363 -7.63 15.30 -15.29
CA PRO A 363 -7.42 15.87 -16.62
C PRO A 363 -6.74 17.24 -16.52
N LEU A 364 -5.67 17.42 -17.29
CA LEU A 364 -4.92 18.67 -17.31
C LEU A 364 -5.65 19.70 -18.17
N GLU A 365 -6.10 20.81 -17.56
CA GLU A 365 -6.61 21.96 -18.30
C GLU A 365 -5.45 22.76 -18.88
N ILE A 366 -5.44 22.98 -20.20
CA ILE A 366 -4.37 23.70 -20.92
C ILE A 366 -4.92 25.07 -21.35
N ILE A 367 -4.36 26.14 -20.81
CA ILE A 367 -4.71 27.53 -21.11
C ILE A 367 -3.59 28.11 -21.96
N ILE A 368 -3.90 28.67 -23.14
CA ILE A 368 -2.90 29.29 -24.02
C ILE A 368 -3.02 30.81 -23.90
N GLU A 369 -2.01 31.44 -23.31
CA GLU A 369 -1.84 32.89 -23.35
C GLU A 369 -1.06 33.24 -24.61
N LYS A 370 -1.74 33.87 -25.56
CA LYS A 370 -1.11 34.52 -26.71
C LYS A 370 -0.81 35.95 -26.30
N ASP A 371 0.46 36.35 -26.38
CA ASP A 371 0.77 37.77 -26.38
C ASP A 371 0.03 38.40 -27.56
N ASP A 372 -0.78 39.40 -27.26
CA ASP A 372 -1.53 40.19 -28.23
C ASP A 372 -0.48 40.91 -29.09
N ASP A 373 -0.14 40.28 -30.23
CA ASP A 373 0.86 40.75 -31.17
C ASP A 373 0.45 42.18 -31.57
N GLY A 374 1.17 43.16 -31.01
CA GLY A 374 0.83 44.56 -31.14
C GLY A 374 0.59 44.88 -32.61
N LYS A 375 -0.67 45.22 -32.95
CA LYS A 375 -1.18 45.49 -34.30
C LYS A 375 -0.06 45.83 -35.27
N THR A 376 0.45 44.82 -35.98
CA THR A 376 1.28 45.06 -37.15
C THR A 376 0.36 45.70 -38.17
N THR A 377 0.46 47.03 -38.29
CA THR A 377 -0.23 47.76 -39.35
C THR A 377 0.36 47.30 -40.66
N HIS A 378 -0.25 46.27 -41.26
CA HIS A 378 0.08 45.83 -42.60
C HIS A 378 -0.25 46.99 -43.53
N PHE A 379 0.75 47.82 -43.84
CA PHE A 379 0.61 48.96 -44.73
C PHE A 379 0.09 48.44 -46.08
N PRO A 380 -1.15 48.76 -46.48
CA PRO A 380 -1.76 48.08 -47.59
C PRO A 380 -1.00 48.38 -48.89
N TRP A 381 -0.56 47.33 -49.59
CA TRP A 381 0.25 47.44 -50.81
C TRP A 381 -0.39 48.32 -51.90
N TRP A 382 -1.72 48.43 -51.91
CA TRP A 382 -2.46 49.30 -52.82
C TRP A 382 -2.22 50.81 -52.58
N ILE A 383 -1.80 51.22 -51.38
CA ILE A 383 -1.44 52.62 -51.09
C ILE A 383 -0.10 52.99 -51.78
N ILE A 384 0.84 52.05 -51.84
CA ILE A 384 2.11 52.25 -52.57
C ILE A 384 1.82 52.42 -54.07
N LEU A 385 0.88 51.64 -54.63
CA LEU A 385 0.44 51.80 -56.03
C LEU A 385 -0.15 53.19 -56.31
N ILE A 386 -0.94 53.76 -55.39
CA ILE A 386 -1.53 55.10 -55.55
C ILE A 386 -0.45 56.20 -55.54
N ILE A 387 0.57 56.08 -54.69
CA ILE A 387 1.68 57.05 -54.62
C ILE A 387 2.49 57.04 -55.92
N VAL A 388 2.76 55.85 -56.49
CA VAL A 388 3.48 55.74 -57.77
C VAL A 388 2.65 56.30 -58.93
N LEU A 389 1.34 55.99 -58.98
CA LEU A 389 0.43 56.54 -60.00
C LEU A 389 0.29 58.07 -59.94
N SER A 390 0.22 58.66 -58.75
CA SER A 390 0.14 60.11 -58.60
C SER A 390 1.43 60.82 -59.02
N SER A 391 2.61 60.25 -58.69
CA SER A 391 3.90 60.81 -59.10
C SER A 391 4.13 60.78 -60.63
N THR A 392 3.68 59.71 -61.30
CA THR A 392 3.79 59.59 -62.76
C THR A 392 2.86 60.55 -63.50
N ILE A 393 1.63 60.74 -63.01
CA ILE A 393 0.69 61.74 -63.57
C ILE A 393 1.27 63.15 -63.44
N LEU A 394 1.87 63.50 -62.29
CA LEU A 394 2.49 64.82 -62.08
C LEU A 394 3.65 65.08 -63.05
N LEU A 395 4.50 64.07 -63.29
CA LEU A 395 5.60 64.14 -64.27
C LEU A 395 5.08 64.37 -65.69
N ILE A 396 4.01 63.69 -66.09
CA ILE A 396 3.38 63.87 -67.40
C ILE A 396 2.84 65.29 -67.57
N ILE A 397 2.17 65.82 -66.54
CA ILE A 397 1.64 67.20 -66.56
C ILE A 397 2.78 68.22 -66.70
N LEU A 398 3.86 68.06 -65.93
CA LEU A 398 5.04 68.92 -66.03
C LEU A 398 5.68 68.86 -67.43
N LEU A 399 5.75 67.66 -68.03
CA LEU A 399 6.28 67.48 -69.38
C LEU A 399 5.42 68.19 -70.44
N ILE A 400 4.09 68.09 -70.32
CA ILE A 400 3.14 68.80 -71.19
C ILE A 400 3.30 70.32 -71.03
N CYS A 401 3.40 70.83 -69.80
CA CYS A 401 3.64 72.25 -69.55
C CYS A 401 4.96 72.74 -70.17
N CYS A 402 6.04 71.95 -70.07
CA CYS A 402 7.31 72.25 -70.73
C CYS A 402 7.18 72.28 -72.26
N ILE A 403 6.46 71.33 -72.86
CA ILE A 403 6.21 71.32 -74.32
C ILE A 403 5.41 72.56 -74.74
N CYS A 404 4.35 72.91 -74.01
CA CYS A 404 3.56 74.11 -74.27
C CYS A 404 4.38 75.40 -74.12
N PHE A 405 5.24 75.48 -73.10
CA PHE A 405 6.15 76.62 -72.91
C PHE A 405 7.18 76.73 -74.04
N CYS A 406 7.78 75.61 -74.46
CA CYS A 406 8.68 75.56 -75.60
C CYS A 406 7.96 76.04 -76.87
N TRP A 407 6.76 75.53 -77.17
CA TRP A 407 5.96 75.95 -78.32
C TRP A 407 5.63 77.44 -78.30
N ARG A 408 5.27 77.98 -77.14
CA ARG A 408 4.99 79.41 -76.97
C ARG A 408 6.24 80.26 -77.22
N LYS A 409 7.42 79.81 -76.76
CA LYS A 409 8.70 80.48 -76.99
C LYS A 409 9.14 80.41 -78.46
N THR A 410 8.87 79.31 -79.18
CA THR A 410 9.12 79.23 -80.63
C THR A 410 8.15 80.10 -81.45
N ALA A 411 6.93 80.34 -80.94
CA ALA A 411 5.98 81.24 -81.58
C ALA A 411 6.38 82.72 -81.42
N GLU A 412 6.94 83.12 -80.27
CA GLU A 412 7.43 84.49 -80.04
C GLU A 412 8.69 84.83 -80.85
N HIS A 413 9.52 83.84 -81.21
CA HIS A 413 10.67 84.05 -82.10
C HIS A 413 10.34 84.17 -83.60
N ARG A 414 9.07 83.97 -84.02
CA ARG A 414 8.63 84.20 -85.41
C ARG A 414 8.05 85.61 -85.65
N HIS A 415 8.02 86.47 -84.64
CA HIS A 415 7.46 87.83 -84.72
C HIS A 415 8.45 88.95 -84.31
N LYS A 416 9.76 88.74 -84.51
CA LYS A 416 10.74 89.83 -84.55
C LYS A 416 11.59 89.74 -85.81
#